data_AF-A0AAV0KLX8-F1
#
_entry.id   AF-A0AAV0KLX8-F1
#
_cell.length_a   1.000
_cell.length_b   1.000
_cell.length_c   1.000
_cell.angle_alpha   90.00
_cell.angle_beta   90.00
_cell.angle_gamma   90.00
#
_symmetry.space_group_name_H-M   'P 1'
#
loop_
_entity.id
_entity.type
_entity.pdbx_description
1 polymer ?
#
loop_
_entity_poly.entity_id
_entity_poly.type
_entity_poly.pdbx_seq_one_letter_code
_entity_poly.pdbx_strand_id
1 'polypeptide(L)'
;MGFFFQDCLDNFKDQSEFTYVSRDAPDSEKGPKRKEEKWWLPTAKVPTNGLSDSARKFLQYQKDCVNQVLKAAMAINAQVLAEMEIPENYIESLPKNGRASLGDSIYKSITVEFFDPDQFLSTMDLSSEHKILDLKNRIEASIVIWKRKMIQKDGKSGWGSAVSIEKREQFEDRAETILLIIKQRFPGIPQSSLEISKIQDNRDVGYAILESYSRILESLAHTVLSRIEDVLYADQVARSPTKGAGTPPSEDRDRTSVDAPLAMTLSDFMGWEGDQNDNDDDLIEATEEISKQDSKLSEKLASVETRKTSYLDNLVGSRSPTSRH
;
A
#
# COMPACT_ATOMS: atom_id res chain seq x y z
N MET A 1 15.70 8.02 4.02
CA MET A 1 14.36 7.56 4.46
C MET A 1 14.26 7.38 5.96
N GLY A 2 15.05 6.49 6.59
CA GLY A 2 15.02 6.29 8.05
C GLY A 2 15.36 7.55 8.86
N PHE A 3 16.37 8.33 8.42
CA PHE A 3 16.70 9.61 9.05
C PHE A 3 15.55 10.62 9.01
N PHE A 4 14.96 10.83 7.84
CA PHE A 4 13.80 11.71 7.67
C PHE A 4 12.60 11.30 8.54
N PHE A 5 12.39 9.99 8.72
CA PHE A 5 11.35 9.49 9.63
C PHE A 5 11.63 9.85 11.09
N GLN A 6 12.88 9.71 11.51
CA GLN A 6 13.32 10.12 12.85
C GLN A 6 13.16 11.64 13.04
N ASP A 7 13.50 12.44 12.03
CA ASP A 7 13.36 13.89 12.07
C ASP A 7 11.88 14.30 12.21
N CYS A 8 10.96 13.67 11.46
CA CYS A 8 9.52 13.93 11.62
C CYS A 8 8.99 13.53 13.02
N LEU A 9 9.54 12.47 13.65
CA LEU A 9 9.23 12.15 15.05
C LEU A 9 9.84 13.14 16.05
N ASP A 10 11.06 13.61 15.80
CA ASP A 10 11.78 14.53 16.68
C ASP A 10 11.10 15.90 16.75
N ASN A 11 10.39 16.32 15.70
CA ASN A 11 9.58 17.53 15.68
C ASN A 11 8.44 17.56 16.72
N PHE A 12 8.06 16.41 17.29
CA PHE A 12 7.03 16.34 18.32
C PHE A 12 7.53 16.69 19.74
N LYS A 13 8.84 16.87 19.95
CA LYS A 13 9.43 17.13 21.29
C LYS A 13 8.86 18.37 21.98
N ASP A 14 8.51 19.40 21.21
CA ASP A 14 8.03 20.68 21.74
C ASP A 14 6.49 20.81 21.74
N GLN A 15 5.79 19.75 21.34
CA GLN A 15 4.32 19.75 21.30
C GLN A 15 3.73 19.45 22.68
N SER A 16 2.96 20.40 23.22
CA SER A 16 2.32 20.29 24.54
C SER A 16 0.80 20.38 24.51
N GLU A 17 0.20 20.69 23.36
CA GLU A 17 -1.25 20.92 23.24
C GLU A 17 -2.08 19.64 23.31
N PHE A 18 -1.49 18.48 23.05
CA PHE A 18 -2.15 17.19 23.22
C PHE A 18 -1.35 16.30 24.16
N THR A 19 -2.06 15.43 24.88
CA THR A 19 -1.48 14.49 25.83
C THR A 19 -2.10 13.12 25.66
N TYR A 20 -1.39 12.09 26.14
CA TYR A 20 -1.94 10.73 26.20
C TYR A 20 -2.26 10.40 27.65
N VAL A 21 -3.49 9.94 27.90
CA VAL A 21 -3.90 9.51 29.24
C VAL A 21 -3.71 8.02 29.39
N SER A 22 -3.15 7.63 30.54
CA SER A 22 -2.98 6.21 30.90
C SER A 22 -4.32 5.49 30.95
N ARG A 23 -4.35 4.26 30.45
CA ARG A 23 -5.53 3.39 30.37
C ARG A 23 -6.24 3.22 31.72
N ASP A 24 -5.47 3.12 32.81
CA ASP A 24 -6.02 2.82 34.13
C ASP A 24 -6.47 4.09 34.88
N ALA A 25 -6.39 5.26 34.24
CA ALA A 25 -6.88 6.50 34.82
C ALA A 25 -8.42 6.54 34.77
N PRO A 26 -9.10 7.10 35.78
CA PRO A 26 -10.56 7.22 35.83
C PRO A 26 -11.15 8.04 34.67
N ASP A 27 -10.29 8.76 33.96
CA ASP A 27 -10.59 9.63 32.83
C ASP A 27 -10.37 8.96 31.46
N SER A 28 -9.91 7.70 31.43
CA SER A 28 -9.66 6.94 30.19
C SER A 28 -10.94 6.55 29.44
N GLU A 29 -12.08 6.51 30.11
CA GLU A 29 -13.37 6.15 29.51
C GLU A 29 -14.09 7.33 28.83
N LYS A 30 -13.61 8.58 29.05
CA LYS A 30 -14.28 9.81 28.57
C LYS A 30 -13.70 10.40 27.29
N GLY A 31 -12.64 9.81 26.72
CA GLY A 31 -12.01 10.31 25.50
C GLY A 31 -12.67 9.78 24.22
N PRO A 32 -12.72 10.57 23.14
CA PRO A 32 -13.26 10.11 21.86
C PRO A 32 -12.38 9.01 21.26
N LYS A 33 -12.97 7.84 20.97
CA LYS A 33 -12.27 6.69 20.38
C LYS A 33 -12.66 6.55 18.91
N ARG A 34 -11.68 6.73 18.01
CA ARG A 34 -11.87 6.57 16.56
C ARG A 34 -12.13 5.09 16.16
N LYS A 35 -11.58 4.14 16.92
CA LYS A 35 -11.75 2.70 16.74
C LYS A 35 -11.77 2.01 18.12
N GLU A 36 -12.92 1.48 18.53
CA GLU A 36 -13.07 0.70 19.78
C GLU A 36 -12.20 -0.57 19.82
N GLU A 37 -11.74 -1.01 18.65
CA GLU A 37 -11.03 -2.27 18.42
C GLU A 37 -9.63 -2.34 19.07
N LYS A 38 -8.97 -1.19 19.33
CA LYS A 38 -7.61 -1.15 19.87
C LYS A 38 -7.56 -0.70 21.33
N TRP A 39 -8.26 -1.43 22.19
CA TRP A 39 -8.41 -1.15 23.62
C TRP A 39 -7.08 -1.04 24.41
N TRP A 40 -5.98 -1.55 23.85
CA TRP A 40 -4.64 -1.51 24.46
C TRP A 40 -3.89 -0.18 24.24
N LEU A 41 -4.43 0.75 23.43
CA LEU A 41 -3.75 2.01 23.10
C LEU A 41 -4.16 3.16 24.04
N PRO A 42 -3.22 4.01 24.48
CA PRO A 42 -3.55 5.23 25.22
C PRO A 42 -4.45 6.16 24.41
N THR A 43 -5.42 6.79 25.09
CA THR A 43 -6.36 7.72 24.42
C THR A 43 -5.75 9.11 24.33
N ALA A 44 -5.77 9.69 23.13
CA ALA A 44 -5.36 11.07 22.90
C ALA A 44 -6.35 12.04 23.53
N LYS A 45 -5.85 13.03 24.27
CA LYS A 45 -6.61 14.16 24.80
C LYS A 45 -6.08 15.47 24.24
N VAL A 46 -7.02 16.34 23.91
CA VAL A 46 -6.81 17.70 23.40
C VAL A 46 -7.55 18.70 24.31
N PRO A 47 -7.31 20.01 24.21
CA PRO A 47 -8.03 21.02 24.99
C PRO A 47 -9.53 20.98 24.68
N THR A 48 -10.37 21.44 25.61
CA THR A 48 -11.85 21.36 25.48
C THR A 48 -12.41 22.10 24.28
N ASN A 49 -11.69 23.11 23.78
CA ASN A 49 -12.08 23.89 22.60
C ASN A 49 -11.33 23.45 21.32
N GLY A 50 -10.61 22.33 21.38
CA GLY A 50 -9.71 21.87 20.33
C GLY A 50 -8.30 22.46 20.42
N LEU A 51 -7.48 22.04 19.45
CA LEU A 51 -6.11 22.47 19.23
C LEU A 51 -6.05 23.87 18.59
N SER A 52 -4.94 24.56 18.79
CA SER A 52 -4.63 25.81 18.09
C SER A 52 -4.52 25.60 16.58
N ASP A 53 -4.76 26.65 15.80
CA ASP A 53 -4.59 26.60 14.33
C ASP A 53 -3.16 26.23 13.93
N SER A 54 -2.16 26.72 14.68
CA SER A 54 -0.75 26.35 14.50
C SER A 54 -0.50 24.86 14.74
N ALA A 55 -1.02 24.29 15.83
CA ALA A 55 -0.85 22.87 16.12
C ALA A 55 -1.54 21.99 15.07
N ARG A 56 -2.72 22.38 14.58
CA ARG A 56 -3.43 21.65 13.52
C ARG A 56 -2.68 21.69 12.20
N LYS A 57 -2.19 22.85 11.79
CA LYS A 57 -1.34 22.99 10.58
C LYS A 57 -0.06 22.15 10.70
N PHE A 58 0.58 22.18 11.87
CA PHE A 58 1.76 21.35 12.16
C PHE A 58 1.44 19.85 12.03
N LEU A 59 0.37 19.37 12.65
CA LEU A 59 -0.04 17.96 12.57
C LEU A 59 -0.35 17.54 11.14
N GLN A 60 -0.99 18.40 10.35
CA GLN A 60 -1.26 18.13 8.94
C GLN A 60 0.04 18.05 8.13
N TYR A 61 0.98 18.98 8.32
CA TYR A 61 2.29 18.92 7.69
C TYR A 61 3.05 17.63 8.04
N GLN A 62 3.08 17.23 9.32
CA GLN A 62 3.71 15.97 9.73
C GLN A 62 3.01 14.76 9.13
N LYS A 63 1.67 14.78 9.05
CA LYS A 63 0.89 13.73 8.38
C LYS A 63 1.32 13.59 6.92
N ASP A 64 1.49 14.71 6.20
CA ASP A 64 1.88 14.70 4.80
C ASP A 64 3.34 14.26 4.61
N CYS A 65 4.26 14.68 5.49
CA CYS A 65 5.64 14.14 5.58
C CYS A 65 5.62 12.60 5.66
N VAL A 66 4.92 12.07 6.67
CA VAL A 66 4.92 10.64 6.96
C VAL A 66 4.23 9.85 5.84
N ASN A 67 3.21 10.41 5.21
CA ASN A 67 2.56 9.81 4.04
C ASN A 67 3.51 9.64 2.85
N GLN A 68 4.42 10.60 2.61
CA GLN A 68 5.42 10.45 1.55
C GLN A 68 6.40 9.32 1.87
N VAL A 69 6.82 9.20 3.14
CA VAL A 69 7.66 8.08 3.59
C VAL A 69 6.95 6.74 3.39
N LEU A 70 5.68 6.65 3.78
CA LEU A 70 4.86 5.46 3.59
C LEU A 70 4.80 5.06 2.11
N LYS A 71 4.46 6.00 1.22
CA LYS A 71 4.35 5.76 -0.23
C LYS A 71 5.64 5.21 -0.81
N ALA A 72 6.78 5.80 -0.49
CA ALA A 72 8.04 5.35 -1.04
C ALA A 72 8.54 4.03 -0.40
N ALA A 73 8.22 3.76 0.87
CA ALA A 73 8.53 2.48 1.51
C ALA A 73 7.73 1.35 0.86
N MET A 74 6.42 1.56 0.65
CA MET A 74 5.54 0.65 -0.07
C MET A 74 5.98 0.40 -1.52
N ALA A 75 6.55 1.41 -2.19
CA ALA A 75 7.06 1.29 -3.57
C ALA A 75 8.33 0.43 -3.63
N ILE A 76 9.29 0.67 -2.73
CA ILE A 76 10.50 -0.15 -2.60
C ILE A 76 10.13 -1.60 -2.28
N ASN A 77 9.22 -1.82 -1.32
CA ASN A 77 8.81 -3.16 -0.93
C ASN A 77 8.17 -3.91 -2.11
N ALA A 78 7.28 -3.25 -2.87
CA ALA A 78 6.69 -3.83 -4.07
C ALA A 78 7.74 -4.21 -5.12
N GLN A 79 8.70 -3.32 -5.39
CA GLN A 79 9.71 -3.53 -6.43
C GLN A 79 10.59 -4.74 -6.07
N VAL A 80 11.04 -4.82 -4.82
CA VAL A 80 11.85 -5.94 -4.34
C VAL A 80 11.08 -7.26 -4.44
N LEU A 81 9.81 -7.28 -4.02
CA LEU A 81 8.96 -8.47 -4.14
C LEU A 81 8.69 -8.86 -5.59
N ALA A 82 8.61 -7.90 -6.52
CA ALA A 82 8.46 -8.18 -7.95
C ALA A 82 9.71 -8.85 -8.53
N GLU A 83 10.90 -8.43 -8.11
CA GLU A 83 12.19 -8.97 -8.56
C GLU A 83 12.59 -10.31 -7.92
N MET A 84 12.11 -10.60 -6.71
CA MET A 84 12.33 -11.90 -6.06
C MET A 84 11.82 -13.05 -6.93
N GLU A 85 12.65 -14.11 -7.06
CA GLU A 85 12.30 -15.32 -7.80
C GLU A 85 11.05 -16.00 -7.23
N ILE A 86 10.23 -16.59 -8.10
CA ILE A 86 9.06 -17.36 -7.68
C ILE A 86 9.53 -18.76 -7.27
N PRO A 87 9.31 -19.18 -6.02
CA PRO A 87 9.76 -20.49 -5.54
C PRO A 87 9.11 -21.68 -6.26
N GLU A 88 9.86 -22.77 -6.46
CA GLU A 88 9.36 -23.97 -7.17
C GLU A 88 8.18 -24.65 -6.46
N ASN A 89 8.23 -24.71 -5.12
CA ASN A 89 7.13 -25.23 -4.27
C ASN A 89 5.81 -24.46 -4.50
N TYR A 90 5.86 -23.13 -4.64
CA TYR A 90 4.70 -22.33 -4.98
C TYR A 90 4.15 -22.73 -6.36
N ILE A 91 5.03 -22.83 -7.36
CA ILE A 91 4.66 -23.24 -8.72
C ILE A 91 4.00 -24.63 -8.73
N GLU A 92 4.54 -25.59 -7.98
CA GLU A 92 4.00 -26.94 -7.85
C GLU A 92 2.62 -26.97 -7.18
N SER A 93 2.34 -26.02 -6.29
CA SER A 93 1.05 -25.88 -5.63
C SER A 93 -0.04 -25.25 -6.51
N LEU A 94 0.33 -24.63 -7.63
CA LEU A 94 -0.61 -23.89 -8.47
C LEU A 94 -1.63 -24.80 -9.17
N PRO A 95 -2.88 -24.32 -9.36
CA PRO A 95 -3.85 -25.01 -10.20
C PRO A 95 -3.36 -25.22 -11.64
N LYS A 96 -3.94 -26.21 -12.34
CA LYS A 96 -3.55 -26.58 -13.72
C LYS A 96 -3.66 -25.45 -14.76
N ASN A 97 -4.52 -24.45 -14.52
CA ASN A 97 -4.74 -23.32 -15.43
C ASN A 97 -5.34 -22.11 -14.67
N GLY A 98 -5.21 -20.91 -15.27
CA GLY A 98 -5.71 -19.67 -14.66
C GLY A 98 -7.22 -19.66 -14.40
N ARG A 99 -8.02 -20.38 -15.19
CA ARG A 99 -9.46 -20.51 -14.93
C ARG A 99 -9.75 -21.29 -13.64
N ALA A 100 -8.97 -22.33 -13.34
CA ALA A 100 -9.09 -23.08 -12.09
C ALA A 100 -8.67 -22.23 -10.87
N SER A 101 -7.74 -21.29 -11.04
CA SER A 101 -7.34 -20.34 -10.00
C SER A 101 -8.39 -19.23 -9.79
N LEU A 102 -8.82 -18.58 -10.86
CA LEU A 102 -9.81 -17.50 -10.82
C LEU A 102 -11.23 -18.00 -10.55
N GLY A 103 -11.57 -19.25 -10.85
CA GLY A 103 -12.96 -19.70 -10.89
C GLY A 103 -13.73 -19.10 -12.07
N ASP A 104 -14.89 -19.70 -12.37
CA ASP A 104 -15.63 -19.40 -13.61
C ASP A 104 -16.12 -17.96 -13.72
N SER A 105 -16.63 -17.38 -12.62
CA SER A 105 -17.17 -16.03 -12.61
C SER A 105 -16.10 -14.98 -12.92
N ILE A 106 -14.99 -15.02 -12.18
CA ILE A 106 -13.89 -14.05 -12.35
C ILE A 106 -13.22 -14.26 -13.71
N TYR A 107 -13.02 -15.50 -14.12
CA TYR A 107 -12.46 -15.81 -15.44
C TYR A 107 -13.33 -15.26 -16.56
N LYS A 108 -14.66 -15.40 -16.47
CA LYS A 108 -15.57 -14.82 -17.47
C LYS A 108 -15.47 -13.29 -17.50
N SER A 109 -15.38 -12.64 -16.34
CA SER A 109 -15.30 -11.18 -16.25
C SER A 109 -13.97 -10.62 -16.76
N ILE A 110 -12.83 -11.31 -16.53
CA ILE A 110 -11.53 -10.82 -17.01
C ILE A 110 -11.31 -11.07 -18.52
N THR A 111 -12.06 -11.99 -19.11
CA THR A 111 -11.91 -12.41 -20.52
C THR A 111 -12.92 -11.79 -21.49
N VAL A 112 -13.70 -10.80 -21.04
CA VAL A 112 -14.64 -10.03 -21.87
C VAL A 112 -13.92 -9.24 -22.96
N GLU A 113 -14.64 -8.84 -24.02
CA GLU A 113 -14.07 -8.04 -25.10
C GLU A 113 -13.67 -6.64 -24.61
N PHE A 114 -14.60 -5.92 -23.98
CA PHE A 114 -14.39 -4.61 -23.38
C PHE A 114 -14.30 -4.76 -21.86
N PHE A 115 -13.15 -4.40 -21.31
CA PHE A 115 -12.87 -4.57 -19.88
C PHE A 115 -12.64 -3.21 -19.22
N ASP A 116 -13.36 -2.99 -18.13
CA ASP A 116 -13.17 -1.88 -17.22
C ASP A 116 -12.83 -2.46 -15.83
N PRO A 117 -11.64 -2.17 -15.28
CA PRO A 117 -11.23 -2.69 -13.98
C PRO A 117 -12.10 -2.17 -12.82
N ASP A 118 -12.63 -0.94 -12.90
CA ASP A 118 -13.47 -0.37 -11.85
C ASP A 118 -14.84 -1.05 -11.84
N GLN A 119 -15.42 -1.28 -13.02
CA GLN A 119 -16.64 -2.09 -13.15
C GLN A 119 -16.39 -3.52 -12.65
N PHE A 120 -15.27 -4.15 -13.03
CA PHE A 120 -14.92 -5.48 -12.55
C PHE A 120 -14.91 -5.54 -11.01
N LEU A 121 -14.19 -4.63 -10.36
CA LEU A 121 -14.09 -4.59 -8.90
C LEU A 121 -15.42 -4.29 -8.22
N SER A 122 -16.31 -3.50 -8.85
CA SER A 122 -17.66 -3.25 -8.32
C SER A 122 -18.53 -4.51 -8.23
N THR A 123 -18.25 -5.51 -9.05
CA THR A 123 -18.95 -6.81 -9.03
C THR A 123 -18.35 -7.83 -8.08
N MET A 124 -17.16 -7.54 -7.52
CA MET A 124 -16.47 -8.41 -6.57
C MET A 124 -16.92 -8.12 -5.15
N ASP A 125 -16.97 -9.17 -4.33
CA ASP A 125 -17.24 -9.04 -2.90
C ASP A 125 -15.95 -8.64 -2.16
N LEU A 126 -15.80 -7.34 -1.93
CA LEU A 126 -14.66 -6.74 -1.23
C LEU A 126 -15.01 -6.33 0.21
N SER A 127 -16.02 -6.98 0.81
CA SER A 127 -16.58 -6.56 2.11
C SER A 127 -15.66 -6.82 3.31
N SER A 128 -14.58 -7.59 3.13
CA SER A 128 -13.66 -7.96 4.20
C SER A 128 -12.26 -8.18 3.67
N GLU A 129 -11.27 -7.95 4.53
CA GLU A 129 -9.85 -8.12 4.24
C GLU A 129 -9.53 -9.53 3.69
N HIS A 130 -10.13 -10.57 4.26
CA HIS A 130 -9.95 -11.94 3.78
C HIS A 130 -10.43 -12.15 2.34
N LYS A 131 -11.54 -11.53 1.94
CA LYS A 131 -12.05 -11.65 0.56
C LYS A 131 -11.20 -10.87 -0.43
N ILE A 132 -10.70 -9.70 -0.03
CA ILE A 132 -9.77 -8.91 -0.83
C ILE A 132 -8.47 -9.71 -1.04
N LEU A 133 -7.95 -10.33 0.02
CA LEU A 133 -6.75 -11.16 -0.04
C LEU A 133 -6.94 -12.43 -0.87
N ASP A 134 -8.10 -13.10 -0.78
CA ASP A 134 -8.46 -14.23 -1.63
C ASP A 134 -8.43 -13.85 -3.12
N LEU A 135 -9.06 -12.71 -3.46
CA LEU A 135 -9.04 -12.19 -4.82
C LEU A 135 -7.61 -11.91 -5.30
N LYS A 136 -6.80 -11.22 -4.49
CA LYS A 136 -5.37 -10.96 -4.79
C LYS A 136 -4.61 -12.27 -5.07
N ASN A 137 -4.70 -13.24 -4.17
CA ASN A 137 -4.03 -14.54 -4.31
C ASN A 137 -4.41 -15.25 -5.62
N ARG A 138 -5.71 -15.26 -5.96
CA ARG A 138 -6.21 -15.93 -7.17
C ARG A 138 -5.73 -15.24 -8.45
N ILE A 139 -5.65 -13.91 -8.45
CA ILE A 139 -5.13 -13.12 -9.56
C ILE A 139 -3.64 -13.36 -9.73
N GLU A 140 -2.85 -13.25 -8.67
CA GLU A 140 -1.39 -13.50 -8.70
C GLU A 140 -1.06 -14.90 -9.19
N ALA A 141 -1.71 -15.93 -8.64
CA ALA A 141 -1.57 -17.31 -9.10
C ALA A 141 -1.86 -17.45 -10.61
N SER A 142 -2.84 -16.72 -11.12
CA SER A 142 -3.21 -16.75 -12.55
C SER A 142 -2.16 -16.09 -13.44
N ILE A 143 -1.60 -14.96 -13.02
CA ILE A 143 -0.49 -14.29 -13.71
C ILE A 143 0.71 -15.25 -13.80
N VAL A 144 1.08 -15.90 -12.70
CA VAL A 144 2.20 -16.87 -12.68
C VAL A 144 1.95 -18.03 -13.65
N ILE A 145 0.72 -18.57 -13.67
CA ILE A 145 0.34 -19.63 -14.60
C ILE A 145 0.44 -19.16 -16.06
N TRP A 146 -0.02 -17.95 -16.39
CA TRP A 146 0.02 -17.42 -17.75
C TRP A 146 1.44 -17.15 -18.22
N LYS A 147 2.26 -16.46 -17.42
CA LYS A 147 3.68 -16.22 -17.68
C LYS A 147 4.44 -17.52 -17.97
N ARG A 148 4.25 -18.55 -17.14
CA ARG A 148 4.90 -19.87 -17.34
C ARG A 148 4.43 -20.56 -18.63
N LYS A 149 3.13 -20.49 -18.96
CA LYS A 149 2.58 -21.09 -20.18
C LYS A 149 2.99 -20.36 -21.45
N MET A 150 3.47 -19.12 -21.37
CA MET A 150 4.09 -18.43 -22.51
C MET A 150 5.46 -19.08 -22.78
N ILE A 151 6.32 -19.15 -21.76
CA ILE A 151 7.70 -19.65 -21.85
C ILE A 151 7.76 -21.14 -22.28
N GLN A 152 6.87 -22.00 -21.77
CA GLN A 152 6.87 -23.43 -22.11
C GLN A 152 6.46 -23.74 -23.55
N LYS A 153 5.73 -22.85 -24.22
CA LYS A 153 5.24 -23.08 -25.59
C LYS A 153 6.35 -22.92 -26.64
N ASP A 154 7.42 -22.19 -26.33
CA ASP A 154 8.57 -22.01 -27.23
C ASP A 154 9.55 -23.20 -27.22
N GLY A 155 9.47 -24.08 -26.22
CA GLY A 155 10.45 -25.16 -26.02
C GLY A 155 10.06 -26.55 -26.53
N LYS A 156 8.77 -26.93 -26.48
CA LYS A 156 8.23 -28.23 -26.96
C LYS A 156 6.77 -28.36 -26.51
N SER A 157 5.79 -28.13 -27.40
CA SER A 157 4.52 -28.86 -27.52
C SER A 157 3.44 -28.03 -28.22
N GLY A 158 3.11 -28.43 -29.44
CA GLY A 158 1.96 -27.95 -30.21
C GLY A 158 0.66 -28.66 -29.79
N TRP A 159 0.23 -28.51 -28.52
CA TRP A 159 -1.11 -28.92 -28.12
C TRP A 159 -1.95 -27.71 -27.75
N GLY A 160 -3.07 -27.58 -28.45
CA GLY A 160 -3.93 -26.40 -28.56
C GLY A 160 -4.23 -25.67 -27.26
N SER A 161 -3.81 -24.41 -27.22
CA SER A 161 -4.52 -23.39 -26.44
C SER A 161 -5.53 -22.72 -27.35
N ALA A 162 -6.82 -22.81 -27.02
CA ALA A 162 -7.89 -22.10 -27.73
C ALA A 162 -7.77 -20.56 -27.60
N VAL A 163 -6.94 -20.07 -26.68
CA VAL A 163 -6.66 -18.65 -26.47
C VAL A 163 -5.32 -18.30 -27.12
N SER A 164 -5.31 -17.27 -27.98
CA SER A 164 -4.11 -16.74 -28.64
C SER A 164 -3.11 -16.13 -27.63
N ILE A 165 -1.88 -15.93 -28.07
CA ILE A 165 -0.81 -15.27 -27.29
C ILE A 165 -1.22 -13.84 -26.89
N GLU A 166 -1.67 -13.05 -27.87
CA GLU A 166 -2.17 -11.68 -27.68
C GLU A 166 -3.31 -11.59 -26.65
N LYS A 167 -4.25 -12.55 -26.67
CA LYS A 167 -5.33 -12.58 -25.68
C LYS A 167 -4.84 -12.92 -24.27
N ARG A 168 -3.74 -13.66 -24.12
CA ARG A 168 -3.17 -13.95 -22.81
C ARG A 168 -2.41 -12.76 -22.26
N GLU A 169 -1.66 -12.05 -23.10
CA GLU A 169 -1.01 -10.78 -22.73
C GLU A 169 -2.07 -9.77 -22.26
N GLN A 170 -3.19 -9.65 -22.98
CA GLN A 170 -4.30 -8.81 -22.54
C GLN A 170 -4.87 -9.22 -21.17
N PHE A 171 -4.96 -10.51 -20.87
CA PHE A 171 -5.47 -10.97 -19.57
C PHE A 171 -4.47 -10.71 -18.45
N GLU A 172 -3.18 -10.79 -18.75
CA GLU A 172 -2.09 -10.46 -17.85
C GLU A 172 -2.10 -8.96 -17.51
N ASP A 173 -2.14 -8.09 -18.51
CA ASP A 173 -2.21 -6.63 -18.33
C ASP A 173 -3.42 -6.23 -17.47
N ARG A 174 -4.59 -6.85 -17.74
CA ARG A 174 -5.81 -6.64 -16.94
C ARG A 174 -5.61 -7.09 -15.49
N ALA A 175 -5.00 -8.26 -15.28
CA ALA A 175 -4.74 -8.79 -13.95
C ALA A 175 -3.76 -7.91 -13.15
N GLU A 176 -2.69 -7.44 -13.77
CA GLU A 176 -1.72 -6.51 -13.16
C GLU A 176 -2.38 -5.16 -12.81
N THR A 177 -3.24 -4.64 -13.70
CA THR A 177 -4.04 -3.43 -13.44
C THR A 177 -4.97 -3.60 -12.23
N ILE A 178 -5.64 -4.75 -12.12
CA ILE A 178 -6.51 -5.03 -10.96
C ILE A 178 -5.68 -5.07 -9.66
N LEU A 179 -4.50 -5.70 -9.67
CA LEU A 179 -3.62 -5.75 -8.49
C LEU A 179 -3.17 -4.34 -8.08
N LEU A 180 -2.85 -3.48 -9.05
CA LEU A 180 -2.51 -2.09 -8.78
C LEU A 180 -3.65 -1.34 -8.09
N ILE A 181 -4.88 -1.48 -8.59
CA ILE A 181 -6.06 -0.82 -8.00
C ILE A 181 -6.39 -1.38 -6.61
N ILE A 182 -6.25 -2.70 -6.40
CA ILE A 182 -6.39 -3.31 -5.07
C ILE A 182 -5.39 -2.68 -4.09
N LYS A 183 -4.12 -2.54 -4.50
CA LYS A 183 -3.09 -1.92 -3.65
C LYS A 183 -3.41 -0.46 -3.31
N GLN A 184 -3.96 0.29 -4.26
CA GLN A 184 -4.35 1.69 -4.05
C GLN A 184 -5.57 1.82 -3.13
N ARG A 185 -6.60 0.97 -3.31
CA ARG A 185 -7.84 1.00 -2.52
C ARG A 185 -7.66 0.43 -1.12
N PHE A 186 -6.71 -0.47 -0.94
CA PHE A 186 -6.48 -1.20 0.31
C PHE A 186 -4.99 -1.17 0.70
N PRO A 187 -4.45 -0.02 1.15
CA PRO A 187 -3.02 0.14 1.42
C PRO A 187 -2.49 -0.64 2.63
N GLY A 188 -3.31 -1.45 3.31
CA GLY A 188 -2.91 -2.26 4.47
C GLY A 188 -3.35 -3.71 4.37
N ILE A 189 -3.57 -4.26 3.17
CA ILE A 189 -3.88 -5.69 3.05
C ILE A 189 -2.71 -6.55 3.54
N PRO A 190 -2.97 -7.75 4.06
CA PRO A 190 -1.91 -8.67 4.42
C PRO A 190 -1.11 -9.10 3.21
N GLN A 191 0.11 -9.58 3.47
CA GLN A 191 0.93 -10.19 2.45
C GLN A 191 0.21 -11.40 1.82
N SER A 192 0.30 -11.51 0.51
CA SER A 192 -0.28 -12.60 -0.26
C SER A 192 0.49 -13.91 -0.04
N SER A 193 -0.11 -15.03 -0.43
CA SER A 193 0.55 -16.33 -0.38
C SER A 193 1.80 -16.37 -1.26
N LEU A 194 1.80 -15.67 -2.40
CA LEU A 194 2.98 -15.54 -3.27
C LEU A 194 4.08 -14.72 -2.58
N GLU A 195 3.74 -13.56 -2.02
CA GLU A 195 4.69 -12.70 -1.31
C GLU A 195 5.33 -13.44 -0.12
N ILE A 196 4.51 -14.13 0.68
CA ILE A 196 4.98 -14.95 1.81
C ILE A 196 5.94 -16.04 1.33
N SER A 197 5.60 -16.77 0.26
CA SER A 197 6.47 -17.82 -0.28
C SER A 197 7.78 -17.23 -0.80
N LYS A 198 7.75 -16.12 -1.54
CA LYS A 198 8.95 -15.42 -2.01
C LYS A 198 9.87 -15.05 -0.85
N ILE A 199 9.33 -14.49 0.22
CA ILE A 199 10.12 -14.11 1.41
C ILE A 199 10.70 -15.34 2.11
N GLN A 200 9.90 -16.39 2.27
CA GLN A 200 10.29 -17.60 3.00
C GLN A 200 11.40 -18.38 2.29
N ASP A 201 11.34 -18.48 0.96
CA ASP A 201 12.26 -19.29 0.16
C ASP A 201 13.40 -18.46 -0.47
N ASN A 202 13.42 -17.14 -0.27
CA ASN A 202 14.47 -16.25 -0.78
C ASN A 202 15.86 -16.60 -0.21
N ARG A 203 16.87 -16.59 -1.09
CA ARG A 203 18.28 -16.83 -0.74
C ARG A 203 19.19 -15.61 -0.94
N ASP A 204 18.65 -14.53 -1.53
CA ASP A 204 19.39 -13.30 -1.75
C ASP A 204 19.35 -12.41 -0.50
N VAL A 205 20.52 -12.18 0.10
CA VAL A 205 20.66 -11.36 1.31
C VAL A 205 20.31 -9.89 1.05
N GLY A 206 20.62 -9.37 -0.14
CA GLY A 206 20.29 -8.00 -0.53
C GLY A 206 18.78 -7.79 -0.61
N TYR A 207 18.07 -8.68 -1.29
CA TYR A 207 16.60 -8.63 -1.34
C TYR A 207 15.96 -8.85 0.03
N ALA A 208 16.50 -9.74 0.88
CA ALA A 208 16.00 -9.92 2.24
C ALA A 208 16.11 -8.63 3.07
N ILE A 209 17.23 -7.92 2.99
CA ILE A 209 17.44 -6.64 3.68
C ILE A 209 16.48 -5.58 3.14
N LEU A 210 16.40 -5.43 1.81
CA LEU A 210 15.55 -4.41 1.19
C LEU A 210 14.06 -4.64 1.49
N GLU A 211 13.57 -5.88 1.39
CA GLU A 211 12.20 -6.25 1.72
C GLU A 211 11.88 -5.95 3.19
N SER A 212 12.67 -6.53 4.10
CA SER A 212 12.38 -6.43 5.54
C SER A 212 12.48 -5.00 6.05
N TYR A 213 13.48 -4.24 5.60
CA TYR A 213 13.67 -2.85 6.02
C TYR A 213 12.58 -1.93 5.47
N SER A 214 12.23 -2.06 4.18
CA SER A 214 11.14 -1.28 3.59
C SER A 214 9.79 -1.58 4.26
N ARG A 215 9.51 -2.85 4.56
CA ARG A 215 8.28 -3.26 5.27
C ARG A 215 8.20 -2.73 6.70
N ILE A 216 9.32 -2.71 7.43
CA ILE A 216 9.35 -2.12 8.78
C ILE A 216 9.09 -0.61 8.71
N LEU A 217 9.69 0.10 7.75
CA LEU A 217 9.44 1.52 7.55
C LEU A 217 7.98 1.81 7.18
N GLU A 218 7.38 0.99 6.32
CA GLU A 218 5.96 1.06 5.97
C GLU A 218 5.07 0.91 7.21
N SER A 219 5.29 -0.14 8.01
CA SER A 219 4.52 -0.39 9.24
C SER A 219 4.65 0.74 10.26
N LEU A 220 5.87 1.27 10.42
CA LEU A 220 6.15 2.35 11.33
C LEU A 220 5.48 3.66 10.88
N ALA A 221 5.53 3.97 9.58
CA ALA A 221 4.85 5.13 9.01
C ALA A 221 3.33 5.04 9.15
N HIS A 222 2.74 3.88 8.88
CA HIS A 222 1.32 3.63 9.13
C HIS A 222 0.95 3.83 10.61
N THR A 223 1.81 3.39 11.53
CA THR A 223 1.58 3.55 12.98
C THR A 223 1.58 5.02 13.38
N VAL A 224 2.53 5.81 12.89
CA VAL A 224 2.61 7.25 13.19
C VAL A 224 1.45 8.02 12.57
N LEU A 225 1.09 7.74 11.31
CA LEU A 225 -0.10 8.32 10.67
C LEU A 225 -1.36 8.06 11.48
N SER A 226 -1.56 6.81 11.91
CA SER A 226 -2.71 6.45 12.75
C SER A 226 -2.74 7.25 14.05
N ARG A 227 -1.58 7.56 14.65
CA ARG A 227 -1.50 8.38 15.88
C ARG A 227 -1.85 9.84 15.63
N ILE A 228 -1.35 10.41 14.53
CA ILE A 228 -1.69 11.77 14.14
C ILE A 228 -3.20 11.88 13.86
N GLU A 229 -3.77 10.90 13.16
CA GLU A 229 -5.22 10.82 12.91
C GLU A 229 -6.04 10.68 14.19
N ASP A 230 -5.57 9.92 15.19
CA ASP A 230 -6.26 9.81 16.48
C ASP A 230 -6.33 11.17 17.20
N VAL A 231 -5.25 11.97 17.15
CA VAL A 231 -5.21 13.32 17.75
C VAL A 231 -6.10 14.29 16.97
N LEU A 232 -6.02 14.29 15.63
CA LEU A 232 -6.87 15.13 14.78
C LEU A 232 -8.36 14.78 14.92
N TYR A 233 -8.69 13.51 15.10
CA TYR A 233 -10.05 13.08 15.40
C TYR A 233 -10.53 13.59 16.76
N ALA A 234 -9.69 13.50 17.79
CA ALA A 234 -10.01 14.06 19.11
C ALA A 234 -10.24 15.59 19.05
N ASP A 235 -9.43 16.31 18.27
CA ASP A 235 -9.64 17.74 17.97
C ASP A 235 -11.00 18.01 17.31
N GLN A 236 -11.34 17.24 16.29
CA GLN A 236 -12.62 17.38 15.59
C GLN A 236 -13.81 17.16 16.53
N VAL A 237 -13.73 16.18 17.44
CA VAL A 237 -14.77 15.92 18.43
C VAL A 237 -14.86 17.05 19.46
N ALA A 238 -13.73 17.56 19.96
CA ALA A 238 -13.72 18.66 20.94
C ALA A 238 -14.28 19.97 20.36
N ARG A 239 -14.04 20.23 19.07
CA ARG A 239 -14.56 21.40 18.36
C ARG A 239 -16.02 21.27 17.94
N SER A 240 -16.53 20.04 17.85
CA SER A 240 -17.93 19.80 17.53
C SER A 240 -18.75 20.24 18.73
N PRO A 241 -19.62 21.27 18.62
CA PRO A 241 -20.36 21.74 19.77
C PRO A 241 -21.25 20.60 20.27
N THR A 242 -21.00 20.12 21.49
CA THR A 242 -22.00 19.43 22.28
C THR A 242 -23.19 20.38 22.39
N LYS A 243 -24.25 20.13 21.61
CA LYS A 243 -25.59 20.63 21.94
C LYS A 243 -25.82 20.27 23.40
N GLY A 244 -26.00 21.31 24.21
CA GLY A 244 -25.83 21.27 25.65
C GLY A 244 -26.73 20.27 26.36
N ALA A 245 -26.31 19.98 27.60
CA ALA A 245 -27.19 19.49 28.63
C ALA A 245 -28.49 20.32 28.70
N GLY A 246 -29.63 19.62 28.71
CA GLY A 246 -30.90 20.14 29.24
C GLY A 246 -32.04 20.35 28.24
N THR A 247 -32.71 19.28 27.81
CA THR A 247 -34.20 19.12 27.80
C THR A 247 -34.57 17.76 27.19
N PRO A 248 -35.59 17.03 27.72
CA PRO A 248 -36.04 15.78 27.12
C PRO A 248 -36.92 16.08 25.88
N PRO A 249 -36.82 15.30 24.78
CA PRO A 249 -37.67 15.54 23.63
C PRO A 249 -39.05 14.90 23.82
N SER A 250 -40.08 15.74 23.75
CA SER A 250 -41.46 15.33 23.48
C SER A 250 -41.57 14.70 22.09
N GLU A 251 -42.33 13.61 22.02
CA GLU A 251 -42.78 12.95 20.80
C GLU A 251 -43.55 13.94 19.89
N ASP A 252 -43.14 14.09 18.63
CA ASP A 252 -44.02 13.80 17.48
C ASP A 252 -43.32 13.94 16.11
N ARG A 253 -43.31 12.81 15.41
CA ARG A 253 -43.56 12.53 13.98
C ARG A 253 -43.07 13.46 12.84
N ASP A 254 -42.28 12.79 12.00
CA ASP A 254 -42.40 12.64 10.54
C ASP A 254 -41.74 13.70 9.64
N ARG A 255 -40.64 13.27 8.99
CA ARG A 255 -40.29 13.61 7.60
C ARG A 255 -39.12 12.75 7.11
N THR A 256 -39.44 11.92 6.14
CA THR A 256 -38.56 11.14 5.26
C THR A 256 -37.58 12.03 4.50
N SER A 257 -36.28 11.76 4.66
CA SER A 257 -35.25 12.07 3.64
C SER A 257 -34.05 11.15 3.87
N VAL A 258 -33.93 10.16 3.00
CA VAL A 258 -32.78 9.25 2.95
C VAL A 258 -31.68 9.97 2.17
N ASP A 259 -30.74 10.58 2.87
CA ASP A 259 -29.44 10.94 2.30
C ASP A 259 -28.36 10.32 3.19
N ALA A 260 -27.83 9.20 2.73
CA ALA A 260 -26.60 8.62 3.26
C ALA A 260 -25.45 9.56 2.88
N PRO A 261 -24.51 9.87 3.80
CA PRO A 261 -23.38 10.71 3.46
C PRO A 261 -22.52 9.97 2.42
N LEU A 262 -22.30 10.62 1.28
CA LEU A 262 -21.34 10.21 0.25
C LEU A 262 -20.04 9.76 0.92
N ALA A 263 -19.71 8.48 0.72
CA ALA A 263 -18.43 7.93 1.11
C ALA A 263 -17.33 8.73 0.40
N MET A 264 -16.55 9.50 1.15
CA MET A 264 -15.38 10.18 0.62
C MET A 264 -14.48 9.16 -0.08
N THR A 265 -14.08 9.47 -1.30
CA THR A 265 -13.23 8.58 -2.08
C THR A 265 -11.78 8.78 -1.66
N LEU A 266 -10.95 7.74 -1.83
CA LEU A 266 -9.52 7.80 -1.47
C LEU A 266 -8.76 8.87 -2.29
N SER A 267 -9.29 9.27 -3.45
CA SER A 267 -8.80 10.40 -4.25
C SER A 267 -8.95 11.73 -3.48
N ASP A 268 -10.09 11.95 -2.81
CA ASP A 268 -10.35 13.11 -1.95
C ASP A 268 -9.43 13.12 -0.72
N PHE A 269 -9.02 11.92 -0.25
CA PHE A 269 -8.07 11.76 0.86
C PHE A 269 -6.60 11.94 0.44
N MET A 270 -6.26 11.70 -0.82
CA MET A 270 -4.87 11.63 -1.31
C MET A 270 -4.37 12.89 -2.02
N GLY A 271 -5.24 13.87 -2.29
CA GLY A 271 -4.86 15.15 -2.91
C GLY A 271 -4.20 14.97 -4.27
N TRP A 272 -4.70 14.05 -5.09
CA TRP A 272 -4.21 13.81 -6.45
C TRP A 272 -4.86 14.73 -7.51
N GLU A 273 -5.86 15.52 -7.13
CA GLU A 273 -6.29 16.66 -7.91
C GLU A 273 -5.44 17.87 -7.53
N GLY A 274 -4.70 18.39 -8.52
CA GLY A 274 -3.83 19.54 -8.34
C GLY A 274 -4.66 20.81 -8.18
N ASP A 275 -4.79 21.28 -6.94
CA ASP A 275 -5.22 22.64 -6.66
C ASP A 275 -4.00 23.57 -6.69
N GLN A 276 -3.91 24.33 -7.78
CA GLN A 276 -3.12 25.56 -7.85
C GLN A 276 -3.72 26.59 -6.88
N ASN A 277 -3.01 26.89 -5.79
CA ASN A 277 -3.17 28.14 -5.08
C ASN A 277 -1.90 28.51 -4.30
N ASP A 278 -1.16 29.46 -4.90
CA ASP A 278 -0.31 30.51 -4.34
C ASP A 278 0.14 30.35 -2.87
N ASN A 279 1.26 29.64 -2.65
CA ASN A 279 2.21 29.85 -1.53
C ASN A 279 3.61 29.33 -1.93
N ASP A 280 4.03 29.56 -3.17
CA ASP A 280 5.23 28.93 -3.74
C ASP A 280 6.56 29.56 -3.26
N ASP A 281 6.56 30.77 -2.71
CA ASP A 281 7.81 31.48 -2.43
C ASP A 281 8.60 30.92 -1.23
N ASP A 282 7.93 30.40 -0.18
CA ASP A 282 8.60 29.82 1.00
C ASP A 282 9.00 28.34 0.79
N LEU A 283 8.39 27.65 -0.18
CA LEU A 283 8.67 26.24 -0.48
C LEU A 283 9.96 26.10 -1.32
N ILE A 284 10.23 27.09 -2.18
CA ILE A 284 11.39 27.10 -3.09
C ILE A 284 12.71 27.17 -2.31
N GLU A 285 12.79 27.98 -1.25
CA GLU A 285 14.01 28.16 -0.46
C GLU A 285 14.40 26.88 0.29
N ALA A 286 13.42 26.14 0.83
CA ALA A 286 13.65 24.85 1.47
C ALA A 286 14.02 23.73 0.46
N THR A 287 13.43 23.72 -0.74
CA THR A 287 13.79 22.76 -1.79
C THR A 287 15.18 23.01 -2.40
N GLU A 288 15.65 24.26 -2.42
CA GLU A 288 17.00 24.57 -2.89
C GLU A 288 18.10 24.06 -1.93
N GLU A 289 17.85 24.09 -0.61
CA GLU A 289 18.79 23.51 0.35
C GLU A 289 18.88 21.98 0.24
N ILE A 290 17.75 21.32 -0.02
CA ILE A 290 17.67 19.86 -0.21
C ILE A 290 18.42 19.43 -1.49
N SER A 291 18.27 20.18 -2.58
CA SER A 291 18.98 19.95 -3.86
C SER A 291 20.51 20.04 -3.74
N LYS A 292 21.01 20.99 -2.93
CA LYS A 292 22.44 21.19 -2.69
C LYS A 292 23.07 20.07 -1.86
N GLN A 293 22.28 19.34 -1.07
CA GLN A 293 22.75 18.19 -0.29
C GLN A 293 22.74 16.88 -1.09
N ASP A 294 21.78 16.72 -2.00
CA ASP A 294 21.64 15.53 -2.85
C ASP A 294 22.72 15.48 -3.96
N SER A 295 23.08 16.64 -4.53
CA SER A 295 24.21 16.78 -5.47
C SER A 295 25.57 16.39 -4.86
N LYS A 296 25.74 16.61 -3.55
CA LYS A 296 26.97 16.25 -2.82
C LYS A 296 27.05 14.76 -2.46
N LEU A 297 25.91 14.06 -2.41
CA LEU A 297 25.83 12.61 -2.22
C LEU A 297 25.96 11.86 -3.56
N SER A 298 25.41 12.41 -4.65
CA SER A 298 25.53 11.82 -5.98
C SER A 298 26.97 11.87 -6.53
N GLU A 299 27.74 12.93 -6.27
CA GLU A 299 29.17 12.98 -6.60
C GLU A 299 30.00 11.94 -5.84
N LYS A 300 29.62 11.61 -4.60
CA LYS A 300 30.29 10.54 -3.83
C LYS A 300 29.94 9.14 -4.34
N LEU A 301 28.72 8.94 -4.85
CA LEU A 301 28.27 7.66 -5.42
C LEU A 301 28.78 7.42 -6.85
N ALA A 302 29.02 8.47 -7.64
CA ALA A 302 29.58 8.36 -8.99
C ALA A 302 31.06 7.92 -9.00
N SER A 303 31.76 7.97 -7.86
CA SER A 303 33.16 7.55 -7.74
C SER A 303 33.35 6.03 -7.53
N VAL A 304 32.26 5.26 -7.43
CA VAL A 304 32.29 3.79 -7.34
C VAL A 304 31.81 3.20 -8.67
N GLU A 305 32.74 2.99 -9.60
CA GLU A 305 32.50 2.37 -10.91
C GLU A 305 31.91 0.95 -10.77
N THR A 306 30.63 0.77 -11.11
CA THR A 306 30.08 -0.55 -11.46
C THR A 306 30.32 -0.81 -12.94
N ARG A 307 31.36 -1.59 -13.24
CA ARG A 307 31.55 -2.23 -14.54
C ARG A 307 30.34 -3.10 -14.87
N LYS A 308 29.57 -2.72 -15.90
CA LYS A 308 28.55 -3.57 -16.52
C LYS A 308 29.24 -4.77 -17.21
N THR A 309 29.06 -5.97 -16.68
CA THR A 309 29.28 -7.21 -17.45
C THR A 309 27.96 -7.96 -17.57
N SER A 310 27.38 -7.94 -18.77
CA SER A 310 26.19 -8.71 -19.13
C SER A 310 26.53 -10.19 -19.22
N TYR A 311 25.99 -10.99 -18.29
CA TYR A 311 26.30 -12.42 -18.17
C TYR A 311 25.44 -13.33 -19.07
N LEU A 312 24.74 -12.78 -20.07
CA LEU A 312 23.80 -13.52 -20.92
C LEU A 312 24.32 -13.89 -22.32
N ASP A 313 25.59 -13.62 -22.65
CA ASP A 313 26.13 -13.84 -24.01
C ASP A 313 27.12 -15.02 -24.14
N ASN A 314 27.29 -15.85 -23.09
CA ASN A 314 28.28 -16.95 -23.10
C ASN A 314 27.72 -18.37 -22.96
N LEU A 315 26.43 -18.61 -23.23
CA LEU A 315 25.86 -19.97 -23.22
C LEU A 315 25.43 -20.50 -24.60
N VAL A 316 26.06 -20.01 -25.68
CA VAL A 316 25.98 -20.65 -27.00
C VAL A 316 27.35 -21.23 -27.35
N GLY A 317 27.50 -22.53 -27.10
CA GLY A 317 28.51 -23.35 -27.78
C GLY A 317 29.61 -23.90 -26.89
N SER A 318 29.40 -25.08 -26.32
CA SER A 318 30.47 -26.07 -26.09
C SER A 318 29.86 -27.47 -25.93
N ARG A 319 30.15 -28.32 -26.90
CA ARG A 319 29.73 -29.72 -27.01
C ARG A 319 30.36 -30.57 -25.91
N SER A 320 29.62 -31.53 -25.38
CA SER A 320 30.10 -32.56 -24.44
C SER A 320 31.14 -33.50 -25.10
N PRO A 321 32.20 -33.93 -24.39
CA PRO A 321 33.09 -35.00 -24.86
C PRO A 321 32.53 -36.39 -24.50
N THR A 322 32.48 -37.27 -25.50
CA THR A 322 32.20 -38.70 -25.36
C THR A 322 33.35 -39.41 -24.65
N SER A 323 33.06 -40.14 -23.56
CA SER A 323 34.03 -41.03 -22.92
C SER A 323 34.22 -42.29 -23.77
N ARG A 324 35.47 -42.59 -24.13
CA ARG A 324 35.91 -43.91 -24.60
C ARG A 324 36.40 -44.69 -23.37
N HIS A 325 35.68 -45.76 -23.04
CA HIS A 325 36.22 -47.09 -22.71
C HIS A 325 35.09 -48.10 -22.71
#